data_AF-A0A2D6E0N7-F1
#
_entry.id   AF-A0A2D6E0N7-F1
#
_cell.length_a   1.000
_cell.length_b   1.000
_cell.length_c   1.000
_cell.angle_alpha   90.00
_cell.angle_beta   90.00
_cell.angle_gamma   90.00
#
_symmetry.space_group_name_H-M   'P 1'
#
loop_
_entity.id
_entity.type
_entity.pdbx_description
1 polymer ?
#
loop_
_entity_poly.entity_id
_entity_poly.type
_entity_poly.pdbx_seq_one_letter_code
_entity_poly.pdbx_strand_id
1 'polypeptide(L)' 'MIIEKKNKPGRPPVELEWPEGEFTAKQLAETLTGKLSRVSIHSKIKKALDSENPSLEVVRKVKPRVGRPETVYATVEQQ' A
#
# COMPACT_ATOMS: atom_id res chain seq x y z
N MET A 1 23.91 -20.44 2.00
CA MET A 1 22.69 -21.07 1.46
C MET A 1 21.62 -19.99 1.36
N ILE A 2 21.19 -19.67 0.14
CA ILE A 2 20.11 -18.70 -0.09
C ILE A 2 18.80 -19.46 0.08
N ILE A 3 18.02 -19.13 1.11
CA ILE A 3 16.75 -19.79 1.39
C ILE A 3 15.70 -19.17 0.47
N GLU A 4 15.50 -19.78 -0.70
CA GLU A 4 14.35 -19.48 -1.55
C GLU A 4 13.07 -19.87 -0.79
N LYS A 5 12.30 -18.87 -0.36
CA LYS A 5 10.97 -19.09 0.23
C LYS A 5 10.04 -19.65 -0.85
N LYS A 6 9.95 -20.98 -0.94
CA LYS A 6 8.93 -21.68 -1.74
C LYS A 6 7.54 -21.18 -1.31
N ASN A 7 6.87 -20.43 -2.19
CA ASN A 7 5.48 -20.01 -1.97
C ASN A 7 4.62 -21.28 -1.83
N LYS A 8 3.86 -21.35 -0.74
CA LYS A 8 2.86 -22.41 -0.52
C LYS A 8 1.83 -22.38 -1.67
N PRO A 9 1.26 -23.52 -2.09
CA PRO A 9 0.17 -23.53 -3.05
C PRO A 9 -0.99 -22.67 -2.51
N GLY A 10 -1.30 -21.61 -3.24
CA GLY A 10 -2.23 -20.54 -2.85
C GLY A 10 -2.29 -19.48 -3.94
N ARG A 11 -3.25 -18.55 -3.83
CA ARG A 11 -3.45 -17.47 -4.82
C ARG A 11 -2.12 -16.74 -5.09
N PRO A 12 -1.72 -16.55 -6.35
CA PRO A 12 -0.47 -15.88 -6.67
C PRO A 12 -0.40 -14.50 -5.99
N PRO A 13 0.78 -14.06 -5.54
CA PRO A 13 0.96 -12.72 -5.01
C PRO A 13 0.49 -11.70 -6.05
N VAL A 14 -0.55 -10.93 -5.73
CA VAL A 14 -1.00 -9.85 -6.60
C VAL A 14 0.03 -8.74 -6.48
N GLU A 15 0.74 -8.42 -7.55
CA GLU A 15 1.59 -7.22 -7.60
C GLU A 15 0.70 -5.97 -7.62
N LEU A 16 1.12 -4.97 -6.86
CA LEU A 16 0.39 -3.71 -6.70
C LEU A 16 1.34 -2.61 -7.14
N GLU A 17 0.98 -1.93 -8.22
CA GLU A 17 1.62 -0.68 -8.63
C GLU A 17 1.08 0.45 -7.77
N TRP A 18 1.99 1.22 -7.19
CA TRP A 18 1.65 2.41 -6.42
C TRP A 18 1.38 3.56 -7.40
N PRO A 19 0.29 4.32 -7.21
CA PRO A 19 0.04 5.48 -8.06
C PRO A 19 1.11 6.55 -7.80
N GLU A 20 1.48 7.27 -8.85
CA GLU A 20 2.42 8.37 -8.77
C GLU A 20 1.81 9.54 -7.97
N GLY A 21 2.60 10.14 -7.09
CA GLY A 21 2.19 11.29 -6.28
C GLY A 21 1.47 10.92 -4.97
N GLU A 22 0.66 11.86 -4.47
CA GLU A 22 -0.06 11.70 -3.20
C GLU A 22 -1.38 10.94 -3.38
N PHE A 23 -1.58 9.90 -2.56
CA PHE A 23 -2.82 9.12 -2.57
C PHE A 23 -3.24 8.68 -1.17
N THR A 24 -4.53 8.41 -0.99
CA THR A 24 -5.07 7.82 0.23
C THR A 24 -5.35 6.33 0.06
N ALA A 25 -5.35 5.59 1.17
CA ALA A 25 -5.78 4.18 1.14
C ALA A 25 -7.21 4.00 0.60
N LYS A 26 -8.06 5.01 0.79
CA LYS A 26 -9.43 5.03 0.27
C LYS A 26 -9.45 5.16 -1.26
N GLN A 27 -8.76 6.15 -1.82
CA GLN A 27 -8.65 6.31 -3.27
C GLN A 27 -8.07 5.05 -3.92
N LEU A 28 -7.02 4.48 -3.32
CA LEU A 28 -6.42 3.25 -3.83
C LEU A 28 -7.40 2.06 -3.79
N ALA A 29 -8.23 1.97 -2.75
CA ALA A 29 -9.28 0.96 -2.67
C ALA A 29 -10.39 1.15 -3.70
N GLU A 30 -10.75 2.39 -4.01
CA GLU A 30 -11.73 2.72 -5.05
C GLU A 30 -11.18 2.37 -6.44
N THR A 31 -9.93 2.75 -6.75
CA THR A 31 -9.26 2.44 -8.03
C THR A 31 -9.08 0.93 -8.25
N LEU A 32 -8.82 0.17 -7.18
CA LEU A 32 -8.58 -1.28 -7.24
C LEU A 32 -9.80 -2.11 -6.86
N THR A 33 -10.99 -1.50 -6.90
CA THR A 33 -12.25 -2.18 -6.61
C THR A 33 -12.37 -3.44 -7.47
N GLY A 34 -12.63 -4.58 -6.83
CA GLY A 34 -12.74 -5.88 -7.50
C GLY A 34 -11.41 -6.62 -7.72
N LYS A 35 -10.26 -5.93 -7.71
CA LYS A 35 -8.92 -6.55 -7.80
C LYS A 35 -8.35 -6.92 -6.43
N LEU A 36 -8.49 -6.02 -5.46
CA LEU A 36 -7.97 -6.20 -4.09
C LEU A 36 -9.01 -5.80 -3.05
N SER A 37 -9.02 -6.53 -1.93
CA SER A 37 -9.83 -6.15 -0.77
C SER A 37 -9.18 -4.97 -0.05
N ARG A 38 -10.00 -4.17 0.66
CA ARG A 38 -9.52 -3.07 1.51
C ARG A 38 -8.47 -3.54 2.52
N VAL A 39 -8.67 -4.71 3.12
CA VAL A 39 -7.74 -5.30 4.10
C VAL A 39 -6.39 -5.64 3.44
N SER A 40 -6.43 -6.20 2.23
CA SER A 40 -5.23 -6.51 1.46
C SER A 40 -4.44 -5.25 1.11
N ILE A 41 -5.13 -4.16 0.77
CA ILE A 41 -4.52 -2.86 0.48
C ILE A 41 -3.81 -2.32 1.73
N HIS A 42 -4.48 -2.28 2.88
CA HIS A 42 -3.85 -1.84 4.13
C HIS A 42 -2.64 -2.70 4.52
N SER A 43 -2.73 -4.01 4.31
CA SER A 43 -1.61 -4.93 4.57
C SER A 43 -0.43 -4.67 3.63
N LYS A 44 -0.69 -4.33 2.37
CA LYS A 44 0.35 -3.98 1.39
C LYS A 44 0.98 -2.62 1.69
N ILE A 45 0.19 -1.61 2.02
CA ILE A 45 0.69 -0.30 2.43
C ILE A 45 1.59 -0.45 3.65
N LYS A 46 1.14 -1.19 4.68
CA LYS A 46 1.95 -1.44 5.87
C LYS A 46 3.28 -2.10 5.52
N LYS A 47 3.27 -3.13 4.67
CA LYS A 47 4.51 -3.79 4.22
C LYS A 47 5.45 -2.87 3.46
N ALA A 48 4.92 -1.94 2.66
CA ALA A 48 5.73 -1.00 1.89
C ALA A 48 6.28 0.17 2.72
N LEU A 49 5.70 0.42 3.91
CA LEU A 49 6.20 1.38 4.89
C LEU A 49 7.21 0.74 5.85
N ASP A 50 6.95 -0.49 6.28
CA ASP A 50 7.76 -1.21 7.28
C ASP A 50 8.94 -1.98 6.65
N SER A 51 9.13 -1.93 5.33
CA SER A 51 10.25 -2.61 4.65
C SER A 51 11.57 -1.87 4.89
N GLU A 52 12.69 -2.60 4.92
CA GLU A 52 14.04 -2.05 5.09
C GLU A 52 14.38 -0.97 4.05
N ASN A 53 13.87 -1.16 2.82
CA ASN A 53 13.78 -0.13 1.78
C ASN A 53 12.31 0.21 1.58
N PRO A 54 11.77 1.27 2.22
CA PRO A 54 10.37 1.65 2.08
C PRO A 54 10.09 2.17 0.66
N SER A 55 9.06 1.63 0.02
CA SER A 55 8.59 2.11 -1.30
C SER A 55 7.57 3.23 -1.18
N LEU A 56 7.02 3.43 0.03
CA LEU A 56 6.05 4.47 0.35
C LEU A 56 6.53 5.27 1.55
N GLU A 57 6.04 6.50 1.65
CA GLU A 57 6.15 7.33 2.83
C GLU A 57 4.80 7.91 3.25
N VAL A 58 4.69 8.28 4.53
CA VAL A 58 3.52 9.00 5.04
C VAL A 58 3.78 10.49 4.92
N VAL A 59 3.10 11.14 3.99
CA VAL A 59 3.23 12.58 3.75
C VAL A 59 2.51 13.37 4.84
N ARG A 60 1.23 13.04 5.09
CA ARG A 60 0.39 13.77 6.03
C ARG A 60 -0.83 12.98 6.47
N LYS A 61 -1.46 13.45 7.54
CA LYS A 61 -2.79 12.99 7.99
C LYS A 61 -3.79 14.12 7.79
N VAL A 62 -4.83 13.85 7.02
CA VAL A 62 -5.91 14.79 6.75
C VAL A 62 -7.07 14.46 7.68
N LYS A 63 -7.49 15.43 8.49
CA LYS A 63 -8.69 15.30 9.32
C LYS A 63 -9.84 16.03 8.62
N PRO A 64 -10.79 15.31 8.00
CA PRO A 64 -11.93 15.96 7.37
C PRO A 64 -12.85 16.60 8.42
N ARG A 65 -13.65 17.59 7.99
CA ARG A 65 -14.65 18.26 8.84
C ARG A 65 -15.69 17.29 9.41
N VAL A 66 -15.98 16.20 8.70
CA VAL A 66 -16.86 15.11 9.10
C VAL A 66 -16.21 13.78 8.70
N GLY A 67 -16.22 12.79 9.59
CA GLY A 67 -15.70 11.44 9.31
C GLY A 67 -14.38 11.12 10.02
N ARG A 68 -13.73 10.03 9.58
CA ARG A 68 -12.47 9.57 10.16
C ARG A 68 -11.27 10.26 9.48
N PRO A 69 -10.17 10.50 10.20
CA PRO A 69 -8.93 10.95 9.58
C PRO A 69 -8.45 9.98 8.50
N GLU A 70 -7.89 10.55 7.44
CA GLU A 70 -7.30 9.81 6.33
C GLU A 70 -5.78 10.05 6.31
N THR A 71 -5.02 9.00 6.02
CA THR A 71 -3.57 9.10 5.84
C THR A 71 -3.28 9.22 4.36
N VAL A 72 -2.45 10.22 4.01
CA VAL A 72 -1.93 10.43 2.67
C VAL A 72 -0.55 9.81 2.59
N TYR A 73 -0.35 8.99 1.57
CA TYR A 73 0.87 8.30 1.24
C TYR A 73 1.42 8.84 -0.08
N ALA A 74 2.73 8.75 -0.27
CA ALA A 74 3.38 9.00 -1.55
C ALA A 74 4.43 7.91 -1.83
N THR A 75 4.71 7.68 -3.10
CA THR A 75 5.85 6.86 -3.52
C THR A 75 7.15 7.57 -3.22
N VAL A 76 8.08 6.86 -2.58
CA VAL A 76 9.44 7.38 -2.38
C VAL A 76 10.13 7.33 -3.75
N GLU A 77 10.37 8.48 -4.37
CA GLU A 77 11.31 8.56 -5.48
C GLU A 77 12.67 8.16 -4.92
N GLN A 78 13.13 6.95 -5.27
CA GLN A 78 14.52 6.57 -5.02
C GLN A 78 15.40 7.47 -5.90
N GLN A 79 15.95 8.52 -5.29
CA GLN A 79 17.04 9.31 -5.87
C GLN A 79 18.31 8.48 -5.97
#